data_AF-A0A1Q4V110-F1
#
_entry.id   AF-A0A1Q4V110-F1
#
_cell.length_a   1.000
_cell.length_b   1.000
_cell.length_c   1.000
_cell.angle_alpha   90.00
_cell.angle_beta   90.00
_cell.angle_gamma   90.00
#
_symmetry.space_group_name_H-M   'P 1'
#
loop_
_entity.id
_entity.type
_entity.pdbx_description
1 polymer ?
#
loop_
_entity_poly.entity_id
_entity_poly.type
_entity_poly.pdbx_seq_one_letter_code
_entity_poly.pdbx_strand_id
1 'polypeptide(L)' 'MTLKIVVCVKYVPDASGERGFSGDLTVDRVGVDGLLSELDEYAVEQALRVA' A
#
# COMPACT_ATOMS: atom_id res chain seq x y z
N MET A 1 15.58 20.46 -18.65
CA MET A 1 15.46 19.01 -18.36
C MET A 1 14.13 18.79 -17.67
N THR A 2 13.39 17.74 -18.01
CA THR A 2 12.17 17.35 -17.29
C THR A 2 12.55 16.62 -16.00
N LEU A 3 11.93 16.97 -14.87
CA LEU A 3 12.12 16.27 -13.59
C LEU A 3 11.59 14.84 -13.70
N LYS A 4 12.36 13.85 -13.23
CA LYS A 4 11.92 12.45 -13.16
C LYS A 4 11.81 12.05 -11.69
N ILE A 5 10.61 11.65 -11.28
CA ILE A 5 10.31 11.25 -9.90
C ILE A 5 10.00 9.76 -9.90
N VAL A 6 10.62 9.00 -8.99
CA VAL A 6 10.31 7.59 -8.73
C VAL A 6 9.67 7.50 -7.36
N VAL A 7 8.52 6.83 -7.28
CA VAL A 7 7.80 6.60 -6.02
C VAL A 7 7.82 5.10 -5.73
N CYS A 8 8.31 4.73 -4.56
CA CYS A 8 8.18 3.36 -4.07
C CYS A 8 6.77 3.15 -3.55
N VAL A 9 6.13 2.06 -3.96
CA VAL A 9 4.76 1.72 -3.56
C VAL A 9 4.69 0.29 -3.04
N LYS A 10 3.71 0.01 -2.18
CA LYS A 10 3.50 -1.28 -1.57
C LYS A 10 2.02 -1.69 -1.60
N TYR A 11 1.78 -2.92 -2.03
CA TYR A 11 0.48 -3.58 -1.90
C TYR A 11 0.33 -4.18 -0.50
N VAL A 12 -0.75 -3.83 0.19
CA VAL A 12 -1.01 -4.21 1.59
C VAL A 12 -2.47 -4.64 1.78
N PRO A 13 -2.78 -5.51 2.74
CA PRO A 13 -4.16 -5.77 3.15
C PRO A 13 -4.86 -4.48 3.57
N ASP A 14 -6.15 -4.37 3.29
CA ASP A 14 -6.97 -3.27 3.76
C ASP A 14 -6.94 -3.21 5.29
N ALA A 15 -6.57 -2.04 5.81
CA ALA A 15 -6.49 -1.80 7.24
C ALA A 15 -7.86 -1.70 7.92
N SER A 16 -8.92 -1.47 7.13
CA SER A 16 -10.31 -1.39 7.56
C SER A 16 -11.00 -2.76 7.59
N GLY A 17 -10.39 -3.79 7.00
CA GLY A 17 -10.89 -5.16 7.00
C GLY A 17 -10.59 -5.93 8.30
N GLU A 18 -11.20 -7.10 8.43
CA GLU A 18 -10.88 -8.08 9.49
C GLU A 18 -9.42 -8.55 9.35
N ARG A 19 -8.69 -8.58 10.47
CA ARG A 19 -7.27 -8.99 10.51
C ARG A 19 -7.05 -9.94 11.67
N GLY A 20 -6.38 -11.05 11.39
CA GLY A 20 -6.09 -12.07 12.38
C GLY A 20 -4.74 -12.73 12.16
N PHE A 21 -4.34 -13.53 13.13
CA PHE A 21 -3.21 -14.44 13.01
C PHE A 21 -3.71 -15.85 12.74
N SER A 22 -3.02 -16.58 11.87
CA SER A 22 -3.19 -18.03 11.70
C SER A 22 -2.55 -18.80 12.85
N GLY A 23 -2.79 -20.12 12.91
CA GLY A 23 -2.28 -20.98 13.98
C GLY A 23 -0.75 -21.08 14.08
N ASP A 24 -0.03 -20.66 13.03
CA ASP A 24 1.44 -20.55 13.00
C ASP A 24 1.95 -19.15 13.39
N LEU A 25 1.08 -18.29 13.92
CA LEU A 25 1.38 -16.91 14.34
C LEU A 25 1.77 -15.96 13.20
N THR A 26 1.52 -16.34 11.94
CA THR A 26 1.64 -15.42 10.80
C THR A 26 0.33 -14.66 10.58
N VAL A 27 0.39 -13.52 9.87
CA VAL A 27 -0.82 -12.74 9.55
C VAL A 27 -1.60 -13.48 8.47
N ASP A 28 -2.88 -13.74 8.72
CA ASP A 28 -3.77 -14.30 7.70
C ASP A 28 -4.02 -13.27 6.60
N ARG A 29 -3.76 -13.67 5.36
CA ARG A 29 -3.94 -12.85 4.15
C ARG A 29 -4.79 -13.55 3.10
N VAL A 30 -5.32 -14.75 3.38
CA VAL A 30 -6.09 -15.51 2.41
C VAL A 30 -7.49 -14.92 2.31
N GLY A 31 -7.89 -14.50 1.11
CA GLY A 31 -9.20 -13.90 0.89
C GLY A 31 -9.39 -12.53 1.55
N VAL A 32 -8.31 -11.90 2.02
CA VAL A 32 -8.33 -10.54 2.54
C VAL A 32 -8.11 -9.58 1.38
N ASP A 33 -8.98 -8.59 1.24
CA ASP A 33 -8.84 -7.55 0.24
C ASP A 33 -7.54 -6.77 0.45
N GLY A 34 -6.81 -6.53 -0.63
CA GLY A 34 -5.60 -5.71 -0.60
C GLY A 34 -5.74 -4.47 -1.47
N LEU A 35 -4.97 -3.46 -1.11
CA LEU A 35 -4.95 -2.14 -1.72
C LEU A 35 -3.53 -1.57 -1.77
N LEU A 36 -3.36 -0.50 -2.54
CA LEU A 36 -2.16 0.32 -2.46
C LEU A 36 -2.12 0.93 -1.05
N SER A 37 -0.99 0.81 -0.36
CA SER A 37 -0.79 1.48 0.93
C SER A 37 -1.28 2.93 0.85
N GLU A 38 -2.22 3.29 1.72
CA GLU A 38 -2.83 4.64 1.73
C GLU A 38 -1.78 5.73 1.91
N LEU A 39 -0.67 5.44 2.61
CA LEU A 39 0.47 6.35 2.74
C LEU A 39 1.20 6.57 1.41
N ASP A 40 1.24 5.54 0.57
CA ASP A 40 1.91 5.58 -0.72
C ASP A 40 1.04 6.28 -1.76
N GLU A 41 -0.29 6.27 -1.61
CA GLU A 41 -1.21 7.09 -2.42
C GLU A 41 -0.87 8.57 -2.32
N TYR A 42 -0.57 9.07 -1.11
CA TYR A 42 -0.14 10.45 -0.92
C TYR A 42 1.19 10.76 -1.61
N ALA A 43 2.14 9.82 -1.59
CA ALA A 43 3.42 9.98 -2.25
C ALA A 43 3.27 10.04 -3.78
N VAL A 44 2.41 9.19 -4.35
CA VAL A 44 2.05 9.21 -5.78
C VAL A 44 1.38 10.53 -6.15
N GLU A 45 0.39 10.97 -5.37
CA GLU A 45 -0.31 12.24 -5.59
C GLU A 45 0.65 13.45 -5.55
N GLN A 46 1.59 13.49 -4.60
CA GLN A 46 2.57 14.58 -4.56
C GLN A 46 3.53 14.54 -5.77
N ALA A 47 3.93 13.35 -6.23
CA ALA A 47 4.78 13.25 -7.42
C ALA A 47 4.06 13.78 -8.66
N LEU A 48 2.75 13.51 -8.82
CA LEU A 48 1.94 14.01 -9.93
C LEU A 48 1.77 15.53 -9.91
N ARG A 49 1.73 16.16 -8.73
CA ARG A 49 1.64 17.63 -8.61
C ARG A 49 2.94 18.35 -8.95
N VAL A 50 4.08 17.68 -8.76
CA VAL A 50 5.42 18.27 -8.93
C VAL A 50 5.99 18.01 -10.33
N ALA A 51 5.63 16.90 -10.97
CA ALA A 51 6.08 16.51 -12.31
C ALA A 51 5.39 17.30 -13.43
#